data_AF-A0A6V8NUS6-F1
#
_entry.id   AF-A0A6V8NUS6-F1
#
_cell.length_a   1.000
_cell.length_b   1.000
_cell.length_c   1.000
_cell.angle_alpha   90.00
_cell.angle_beta   90.00
_cell.angle_gamma   90.00
#
_symmetry.space_group_name_H-M   'P 1'
#
loop_
_entity.id
_entity.type
_entity.pdbx_description
1 polymer ?
#
loop_
_entity_poly.entity_id
_entity_poly.type
_entity_poly.pdbx_seq_one_letter_code
_entity_poly.pdbx_strand_id
1 'polypeptide(L)' 'MFKDRYEAGRKLGQTLSKKRYKAQPIVLAIPRGGVVVGYQVAKELGCPECGGPPLCHLATLC' A
#
# COMPACT_ATOMS: atom_id res chain seq x y z
N MET A 1 12.68 -3.24 16.70
CA MET A 1 12.59 -4.43 15.81
C MET A 1 11.14 -4.65 15.43
N PHE A 2 10.83 -5.12 14.22
CA PHE A 2 9.45 -5.49 13.83
C PHE A 2 9.18 -6.96 14.18
N LYS A 3 7.95 -7.29 14.54
CA LYS A 3 7.50 -8.65 14.86
C LYS A 3 7.44 -9.54 13.62
N ASP A 4 6.99 -8.99 12.50
CA ASP A 4 6.81 -9.71 11.24
C ASP A 4 6.79 -8.75 10.04
N ARG A 5 6.68 -9.31 8.83
CA ARG A 5 6.62 -8.54 7.57
C ARG A 5 5.33 -7.72 7.42
N TYR A 6 4.23 -8.14 8.04
CA TYR A 6 2.98 -7.39 8.01
C TYR A 6 3.10 -6.11 8.85
N GLU A 7 3.66 -6.21 10.05
CA GLU A 7 3.89 -5.07 10.91
C GLU A 7 4.88 -4.08 10.28
N ALA A 8 5.96 -4.58 9.68
CA ALA A 8 6.91 -3.77 8.94
C ALA A 8 6.25 -3.01 7.78
N GLY A 9 5.44 -3.71 6.97
CA GLY A 9 4.72 -3.11 5.84
C GLY A 9 3.68 -2.07 6.27
N ARG A 10 2.90 -2.35 7.31
CA ARG A 10 1.90 -1.41 7.84
C ARG A 10 2.56 -0.14 8.38
N LYS A 11 3.62 -0.27 9.20
CA LYS A 11 4.35 0.89 9.74
C LYS A 11 5.03 1.71 8.63
N LEU A 12 5.55 1.05 7.61
CA LEU A 12 6.10 1.71 6.42
C LEU A 12 5.01 2.47 5.65
N GLY A 13 3.87 1.83 5.37
CA GLY A 13 2.72 2.45 4.70
C GLY A 13 2.20 3.69 5.44
N GLN A 14 2.00 3.59 6.76
CA GLN A 14 1.57 4.72 7.61
C GLN A 14 2.56 5.90 7.57
N THR A 15 3.86 5.60 7.51
CA THR A 15 4.90 6.63 7.43
C THR A 15 4.89 7.30 6.06
N LEU A 16 4.73 6.51 5.00
CA LEU A 16 4.66 6.98 3.62
C LEU A 16 3.38 7.78 3.34
N SER A 17 2.24 7.40 3.92
CA SER A 17 0.96 8.08 3.78
C SER A 17 0.98 9.54 4.27
N LYS A 18 1.90 9.88 5.19
CA LYS A 18 2.13 11.26 5.64
C LYS A 18 2.85 12.13 4.61
N LYS A 19 3.43 11.55 3.55
CA LYS A 19 4.09 12.30 2.48
C LYS A 19 3.07 12.81 1.47
N ARG A 20 3.30 14.01 0.95
CA ARG A 20 2.52 14.55 -0.16
C ARG A 20 3.08 14.04 -1.48
N TYR A 21 2.35 13.13 -2.12
CA TYR A 21 2.64 12.67 -3.47
C TYR A 21 1.99 13.62 -4.48
N LYS A 22 2.70 13.93 -5.57
CA LYS A 22 2.17 14.78 -6.65
C LYS A 22 1.12 14.05 -7.51
N ALA A 23 1.12 12.72 -7.47
CA ALA A 23 0.23 11.83 -8.21
C ALA A 23 -0.01 10.55 -7.39
N GLN A 24 -0.97 9.73 -7.81
CA GLN A 24 -1.25 8.46 -7.12
C GLN A 24 -0.04 7.52 -7.20
N PRO A 25 0.50 7.04 -6.08
CA PRO A 25 1.68 6.17 -6.08
C PRO A 25 1.38 4.80 -6.70
N ILE A 26 2.43 4.16 -7.22
CA ILE A 26 2.42 2.74 -7.60
C ILE A 26 3.39 2.01 -6.67
N VAL A 27 2.95 0.89 -6.10
CA VAL A 27 3.78 0.06 -5.23
C VAL A 27 4.25 -1.17 -5.99
N LEU A 28 5.55 -1.27 -6.25
CA LEU A 28 6.18 -2.41 -6.90
C LEU A 28 6.85 -3.29 -5.84
N ALA A 29 6.28 -4.47 -5.62
CA ALA A 29 6.84 -5.44 -4.68
C ALA A 29 7.78 -6.42 -5.39
N ILE A 30 8.94 -6.66 -4.80
CA ILE A 30 9.83 -7.73 -5.25
C ILE A 30 9.26 -9.08 -4.75
N PRO A 31 9.16 -10.11 -5.61
CA PRO A 31 8.61 -11.42 -5.26
C PRO A 31 9.20 -12.05 -3.99
N ARG A 32 8.47 -13.05 -3.46
CA ARG A 32 8.76 -13.76 -2.20
C ARG A 32 8.45 -12.92 -0.96
N GLY A 33 9.47 -12.31 -0.36
CA GLY A 33 9.32 -11.59 0.90
C GLY A 33 8.70 -10.21 0.74
N GLY A 34 8.95 -9.54 -0.40
CA GLY A 34 8.54 -8.17 -0.62
C GLY A 34 7.05 -8.00 -0.91
N VAL A 35 6.36 -9.06 -1.38
CA VAL A 35 4.93 -9.02 -1.73
C VAL A 35 4.06 -8.68 -0.52
N VAL A 36 4.30 -9.35 0.62
CA VAL A 36 3.53 -9.11 1.86
C VAL A 36 3.70 -7.67 2.37
N VAL A 37 4.92 -7.14 2.26
CA VAL A 37 5.24 -5.77 2.70
C VAL A 37 4.60 -4.76 1.73
N GLY A 38 4.77 -4.97 0.43
CA GLY A 38 4.22 -4.10 -0.62
C GLY A 38 2.70 -4.04 -0.59
N TYR A 39 2.02 -5.15 -0.32
CA TYR A 39 0.57 -5.18 -0.12
C TYR A 39 0.12 -4.24 1.02
N GLN A 40 0.75 -4.33 2.20
CA GLN A 40 0.41 -3.47 3.32
C GLN A 40 0.68 -1.98 3.01
N VAL A 41 1.77 -1.69 2.30
CA VAL A 41 2.10 -0.32 1.88
C VAL A 41 1.06 0.20 0.88
N ALA A 42 0.67 -0.59 -0.13
CA ALA A 42 -0.33 -0.20 -1.12
C ALA A 42 -1.68 0.09 -0.46
N LYS A 43 -2.09 -0.77 0.48
CA LYS A 43 -3.32 -0.61 1.25
C LYS A 43 -3.35 0.70 2.05
N GLU A 44 -2.28 1.01 2.78
CA GLU A 44 -2.19 2.25 3.58
C GLU A 44 -2.10 3.52 2.71
N LEU A 45 -1.58 3.40 1.48
CA LEU A 45 -1.50 4.49 0.52
C LEU A 45 -2.73 4.62 -0.39
N GLY A 46 -3.72 3.72 -0.27
CA GLY A 46 -4.88 3.68 -1.18
C GLY A 46 -4.49 3.50 -2.64
N CYS A 47 -3.39 2.79 -2.90
CA CYS A 47 -2.86 2.56 -4.24
C CYS A 47 -3.43 1.26 -4.82
N PRO A 48 -3.62 1.18 -6.14
CA PRO A 48 -4.02 -0.06 -6.79
C PRO A 48 -2.89 -1.10 -6.67
N GLU A 49 -3.25 -2.31 -6.25
CA GLU A 49 -2.37 -3.48 -6.28
C GLU A 49 -2.60 -4.26 -7.58
N CYS A 50 -1.52 -4.79 -8.17
CA CYS A 50 -1.62 -5.60 -9.38
C CYS A 50 -2.38 -6.90 -9.06
N GLY A 51 -3.70 -6.93 -9.34
CA GLY A 51 -4.60 -8.06 -9.06
C GLY A 51 -5.81 -7.74 -8.15
N GLY A 52 -5.94 -6.53 -7.61
CA GLY A 52 -7.10 -6.10 -6.83
C GLY A 52 -8.22 -5.53 -7.72
N PRO A 53 -9.52 -5.67 -7.33
CA PRO A 53 -10.60 -5.06 -8.09
C PRO A 53 -10.44 -3.53 -8.12
N PRO A 54 -10.90 -2.85 -9.19
CA PRO A 54 -10.82 -1.40 -9.36
C PRO A 54 -11.84 -0.69 -8.45
N LEU A 55 -11.83 -0.94 -7.15
CA LEU A 55 -12.79 -0.39 -6.20
C LEU A 55 -12.20 0.84 -5.51
N CYS A 56 -12.02 1.93 -6.25
CA CYS A 56 -11.92 3.27 -5.66
C CYS A 56 -12.02 4.41 -6.70
N HIS A 57 -12.98 4.33 -7.63
CA HIS A 57 -13.54 5.52 -8.31
C HIS A 57 -15.02 5.76 -7.94
N LEU A 58 -15.59 4.95 -7.04
CA LEU A 58 -17.02 5.02 -6.65
C LEU A 58 -17.27 5.43 -5.18
N ALA A 59 -16.23 5.70 -4.39
CA ALA A 59 -16.39 6.09 -2.98
C ALA A 59 -16.60 7.61 -2.76
N THR A 60 -16.87 8.39 -3.81
CA THR A 60 -17.18 9.83 -3.72
C THR A 60 -18.69 10.12 -3.85
N LEU A 61 -19.54 9.08 -3.81
CA LEU A 61 -20.99 9.19 -3.96
C LEU A 61 -21.79 8.40 -2.91
N CYS A 62 -21.26 8.19 -1.70
CA CYS A 62 -22.07 7.81 -0.54
C CYS A 62 -21.73 8.70 0.67
#